data_AF-A0A5S4EGG7-F1
#
_entry.id   AF-A0A5S4EGG7-F1
#
_cell.length_a   1.000
_cell.length_b   1.000
_cell.length_c   1.000
_cell.angle_alpha   90.00
_cell.angle_beta   90.00
_cell.angle_gamma   90.00
#
_symmetry.space_group_name_H-M   'P 1'
#
loop_
_entity.id
_entity.type
_entity.pdbx_description
1 polymer ?
#
loop_
_entity_poly.entity_id
_entity_poly.type
_entity_poly.pdbx_seq_one_letter_code
_entity_poly.pdbx_strand_id
1 'polypeptide(L)'
;MGLNLSNEQIGQEWGLNKDDAQRMTSPLRMGIVAVQAEPTLSGEVECDEVSVVAGHKGHPEAVKKGRQGRRRRLKGARGRGTLEKEKPPIFGMLQRGGEVMVRMLANVQQPTLKPLILGIIAPGTTVYTDEYDIYARLPEWGYGHKTVCHSRGEYARDEDGDGFHEVHVNTMEGFWSLLRSWLRPHRGLSQEKLPLYLGFFQFVHNARIRGKGLLKPLLHALLA
;
A
#
# COMPACT_ATOMS: atom_id res chain seq x y z
N MET A 1 8.21 3.67 22.20
CA MET A 1 7.51 4.57 21.28
C MET A 1 7.26 3.82 19.97
N GLY A 2 5.99 3.54 19.67
CA GLY A 2 5.61 2.94 18.39
C GLY A 2 5.71 3.98 17.28
N LEU A 3 5.98 3.55 16.05
CA LEU A 3 5.98 4.44 14.87
C LEU A 3 4.59 4.56 14.23
N ASN A 4 3.67 3.68 14.64
CA ASN A 4 2.27 3.65 14.23
C ASN A 4 1.38 4.22 15.34
N LEU A 5 1.64 5.46 15.76
CA LEU A 5 0.84 6.14 16.77
C LEU A 5 -0.10 7.14 16.09
N SER A 6 -1.32 7.23 16.60
CA SER A 6 -2.22 8.32 16.23
C SER A 6 -1.69 9.66 16.76
N ASN A 7 -2.08 10.78 16.14
CA ASN A 7 -1.69 12.09 16.64
C ASN A 7 -2.20 12.37 18.06
N GLU A 8 -3.32 11.73 18.44
CA GLU A 8 -3.87 11.84 19.79
C GLU A 8 -2.97 11.12 20.80
N GLN A 9 -2.45 9.93 20.46
CA GLN A 9 -1.49 9.22 21.29
C GLN A 9 -0.17 9.99 21.40
N ILE A 10 0.34 10.53 20.28
CA ILE A 10 1.54 11.39 20.29
C ILE A 10 1.30 12.61 21.18
N GLY A 11 0.13 13.26 21.06
CA GLY A 11 -0.24 14.40 21.90
C GLY A 11 -0.25 14.04 23.39
N GLN A 12 -0.84 12.91 23.76
CA GLN A 12 -0.89 12.42 25.14
C GLN A 12 0.50 12.08 25.69
N GLU A 13 1.34 11.38 24.92
CA GLU A 13 2.69 10.98 25.35
C GLU A 13 3.63 12.17 25.54
N TRP A 14 3.46 13.23 24.74
CA TRP A 14 4.37 14.38 24.70
C TRP A 14 3.81 15.66 25.31
N GLY A 15 2.58 15.63 25.85
CA GLY A 15 1.90 16.83 26.35
C GLY A 15 1.60 17.87 25.26
N LEU A 16 1.40 17.43 24.01
CA LEU A 16 1.12 18.29 22.85
C LEU A 16 -0.37 18.26 22.48
N ASN A 17 -0.85 19.32 21.83
CA ASN A 17 -2.14 19.26 21.16
C ASN A 17 -2.05 18.28 19.96
N LYS A 18 -3.10 17.50 19.71
CA LYS A 18 -3.17 16.58 18.56
C LYS A 18 -2.92 17.28 17.21
N ASP A 19 -3.29 18.55 17.10
CA ASP A 19 -3.13 19.33 15.88
C ASP A 19 -1.67 19.75 15.70
N ASP A 20 -0.93 20.00 16.79
CA ASP A 20 0.53 20.18 16.75
C ASP A 20 1.24 18.90 16.33
N ALA A 21 0.85 17.75 16.90
CA ALA A 21 1.37 16.45 16.47
C ALA A 21 1.11 16.20 14.97
N GLN A 22 -0.05 16.57 14.44
CA GLN A 22 -0.32 16.51 12.99
C GLN A 22 0.58 17.48 12.21
N ARG A 23 0.74 18.72 12.67
CA ARG A 23 1.59 19.74 12.02
C ARG A 23 3.06 19.30 11.96
N MET A 24 3.56 18.64 12.99
CA MET A 24 4.94 18.14 13.04
C MET A 24 5.14 16.86 12.21
N THR A 25 4.19 15.93 12.24
CA THR A 25 4.35 14.64 11.55
C THR A 25 4.05 14.72 10.05
N SER A 26 3.36 15.75 9.57
CA SER A 26 3.05 15.89 8.13
C SER A 26 4.30 16.19 7.29
N PRO A 27 5.12 17.21 7.62
CA PRO A 27 6.37 17.48 6.91
C PRO A 27 7.34 16.31 6.96
N LEU A 28 7.41 15.57 8.08
CA LEU A 28 8.25 14.38 8.19
C LEU A 28 7.86 13.32 7.16
N ARG A 29 6.56 12.99 7.05
CA ARG A 29 6.08 12.03 6.04
C ARG A 29 6.33 12.55 4.62
N MET A 30 6.09 13.84 4.38
CA MET A 30 6.36 14.46 3.08
C MET A 30 7.84 14.38 2.70
N GLY A 31 8.74 14.72 3.62
CA GLY A 31 10.19 14.66 3.40
C GLY A 31 10.64 13.25 3.06
N ILE A 32 10.23 12.26 3.85
CA ILE A 32 10.56 10.84 3.58
C ILE A 32 10.04 10.40 2.21
N VAL A 33 8.82 10.75 1.84
CA VAL A 33 8.26 10.38 0.53
C VAL A 33 8.98 11.10 -0.61
N ALA A 34 9.42 12.34 -0.42
CA ALA A 34 10.10 13.12 -1.45
C ALA A 34 11.53 12.61 -1.73
N VAL A 35 12.22 12.08 -0.72
CA VAL A 35 13.61 11.60 -0.83
C VAL A 35 13.71 10.10 -1.09
N GLN A 36 12.60 9.36 -0.97
CA GLN A 36 12.61 7.92 -1.16
C GLN A 36 12.85 7.57 -2.63
N ALA A 37 13.95 6.86 -2.89
CA ALA A 37 14.22 6.29 -4.20
C ALA A 37 13.20 5.21 -4.56
N GLU A 38 12.82 5.16 -5.83
CA GLU A 38 12.00 4.06 -6.34
C GLU A 38 12.89 2.82 -6.56
N PRO A 39 12.51 1.65 -6.03
CA PRO A 39 13.30 0.45 -6.21
C PRO A 39 13.13 -0.09 -7.63
N THR A 40 14.14 -0.83 -8.11
CA THR A 40 13.99 -1.71 -9.29
C THR A 40 13.81 -3.13 -8.80
N LEU A 41 12.60 -3.67 -8.91
CA LEU A 41 12.24 -5.01 -8.47
C LEU A 41 12.60 -6.04 -9.55
N SER A 42 13.09 -7.22 -9.14
CA SER A 42 13.54 -8.26 -10.08
C SER A 42 13.44 -9.68 -9.51
N GLY A 43 13.62 -10.68 -10.37
CA GLY A 43 13.59 -12.10 -9.99
C GLY A 43 12.16 -12.61 -9.85
N GLU A 44 11.65 -12.63 -8.61
CA GLU A 44 10.29 -13.03 -8.27
C GLU A 44 9.54 -11.86 -7.63
N VAL A 45 8.46 -11.42 -8.29
CA VAL A 45 7.66 -10.27 -7.83
C VAL A 45 6.19 -10.65 -7.72
N GLU A 46 5.58 -10.37 -6.57
CA GLU A 46 4.14 -10.50 -6.36
C GLU A 46 3.46 -9.14 -6.63
N CYS A 47 2.41 -9.15 -7.44
CA CYS A 47 1.58 -7.98 -7.74
C CYS A 47 0.14 -8.25 -7.31
N ASP A 48 -0.45 -7.30 -6.60
CA ASP A 48 -1.85 -7.37 -6.16
C ASP A 48 -2.39 -5.96 -5.89
N GLU A 49 -3.70 -5.86 -5.69
CA GLU A 49 -4.36 -4.62 -5.32
C GLU A 49 -5.25 -4.75 -4.09
N VAL A 50 -5.30 -3.67 -3.30
CA VAL A 50 -6.17 -3.58 -2.14
C VAL A 50 -6.96 -2.28 -2.12
N SER A 51 -8.25 -2.36 -1.82
CA SER A 51 -9.06 -1.16 -1.55
C SER A 51 -9.01 -0.79 -0.07
N VAL A 52 -8.72 0.48 0.23
CA VAL A 52 -8.76 1.04 1.59
C VAL A 52 -9.74 2.20 1.66
N VAL A 53 -10.34 2.43 2.83
CA VAL A 53 -11.28 3.55 3.00
C VAL A 53 -10.50 4.85 3.24
N ALA A 54 -10.72 5.83 2.37
CA ALA A 54 -10.19 7.18 2.53
C ALA A 54 -11.22 8.21 2.04
N GLY A 55 -11.59 9.13 2.94
CA GLY A 55 -12.63 10.12 2.69
C GLY A 55 -12.07 11.49 2.32
N HIS A 56 -12.82 12.54 2.63
CA HIS A 56 -12.44 13.93 2.35
C HIS A 56 -12.24 14.73 3.65
N LYS A 57 -11.57 14.13 4.66
CA LYS A 57 -11.29 14.81 5.93
C LYS A 57 -10.52 16.11 5.69
N GLY A 58 -10.99 17.21 6.30
CA GLY A 58 -10.45 18.55 6.07
C GLY A 58 -11.11 19.32 4.93
N HIS A 59 -11.98 18.68 4.14
CA HIS A 59 -12.67 19.28 3.00
C HIS A 59 -14.20 19.22 3.17
N PRO A 60 -14.78 20.03 4.07
CA PRO A 60 -16.22 19.99 4.35
C PRO A 60 -17.07 20.26 3.10
N GLU A 61 -16.63 21.16 2.22
CA GLU A 61 -17.33 21.47 0.96
C GLU A 61 -17.39 20.27 0.01
N ALA A 62 -16.34 19.43 -0.05
CA ALA A 62 -16.34 18.20 -0.85
C ALA A 62 -17.34 17.14 -0.31
N VAL A 63 -17.67 17.21 0.98
CA VAL A 63 -18.63 16.33 1.65
C VAL A 63 -20.03 16.95 1.75
N LYS A 64 -20.17 18.24 1.40
CA LYS A 64 -21.40 19.05 1.44
C LYS A 64 -22.38 18.63 0.33
N LYS A 65 -22.78 17.37 0.42
CA LYS A 65 -23.99 16.82 -0.13
C LYS A 65 -24.92 16.70 1.07
N GLY A 66 -26.24 16.81 0.90
CA GLY A 66 -27.26 16.60 1.95
C GLY A 66 -27.29 15.16 2.50
N ARG A 67 -26.12 14.60 2.78
CA ARG A 67 -25.84 13.28 3.29
C ARG A 67 -26.03 13.35 4.80
N GLN A 68 -26.88 12.47 5.32
CA GLN A 68 -26.96 12.29 6.76
C GLN A 68 -25.56 11.95 7.31
N GLY A 69 -25.21 12.55 8.46
CA GLY A 69 -23.97 12.25 9.16
C GLY A 69 -23.80 10.75 9.35
N ARG A 70 -22.62 10.20 9.02
CA ARG A 70 -22.38 8.76 9.05
C ARG A 70 -22.43 8.24 10.49
N ARG A 71 -23.53 7.58 10.87
CA ARG A 71 -23.72 7.02 12.23
C ARG A 71 -22.98 5.70 12.46
N ARG A 72 -22.64 4.95 11.39
CA ARG A 72 -21.89 3.67 11.43
C ARG A 72 -20.98 3.54 10.21
N ARG A 73 -19.89 2.76 10.30
CA ARG A 73 -19.06 2.37 9.14
C ARG A 73 -19.96 1.61 8.16
N LEU A 74 -20.10 2.08 6.92
CA LEU A 74 -20.80 1.32 5.88
C LEU A 74 -20.21 -0.10 5.80
N LYS A 75 -21.06 -1.13 5.75
CA LYS A 75 -20.71 -2.35 5.02
C LYS A 75 -20.48 -1.89 3.59
N GLY A 76 -19.23 -1.56 3.25
CA GLY A 76 -18.95 -0.97 1.95
C GLY A 76 -19.48 -1.89 0.86
N ALA A 77 -20.05 -1.32 -0.20
CA ALA A 77 -20.59 -2.10 -1.31
C ALA A 77 -19.58 -3.18 -1.74
N ARG A 78 -20.09 -4.37 -2.08
CA ARG A 78 -19.31 -5.46 -2.65
C ARG A 78 -18.62 -4.98 -3.93
N GLY A 79 -17.46 -5.57 -4.23
CA GLY A 79 -16.65 -5.22 -5.40
C GLY A 79 -15.56 -4.20 -5.13
N ARG A 80 -14.80 -3.90 -6.20
CA ARG A 80 -13.61 -3.06 -6.16
C ARG A 80 -13.95 -1.60 -5.83
N GLY A 81 -13.08 -0.99 -5.04
CA GLY A 81 -13.19 0.42 -4.66
C GLY A 81 -12.77 1.36 -5.80
N THR A 82 -13.25 2.60 -5.73
CA THR A 82 -12.79 3.71 -6.57
C THR A 82 -12.57 4.94 -5.68
N LEU A 83 -11.80 5.92 -6.16
CA LEU A 83 -11.66 7.23 -5.49
C LEU A 83 -13.04 7.85 -5.18
N GLU A 84 -13.96 7.82 -6.15
CA GLU A 84 -15.32 8.37 -6.02
C GLU A 84 -16.14 7.71 -4.91
N LYS A 85 -15.90 6.40 -4.67
CA LYS A 85 -16.56 5.61 -3.62
C LYS A 85 -15.86 5.75 -2.26
N GLU A 86 -14.90 6.66 -2.13
CA GLU A 86 -14.06 6.82 -0.94
C GLU A 86 -13.32 5.53 -0.55
N LYS A 87 -13.02 4.72 -1.56
CA LYS A 87 -12.29 3.46 -1.45
C LYS A 87 -11.19 3.40 -2.52
N PRO A 88 -10.19 4.31 -2.50
CA PRO A 88 -9.13 4.25 -3.48
C PRO A 88 -8.47 2.86 -3.53
N PRO A 89 -8.21 2.33 -4.73
CA PRO A 89 -7.35 1.18 -4.88
C PRO A 89 -5.90 1.57 -4.61
N ILE A 90 -5.17 0.65 -4.00
CA ILE A 90 -3.73 0.69 -3.83
C ILE A 90 -3.19 -0.50 -4.60
N PHE A 91 -2.24 -0.24 -5.49
CA PHE A 91 -1.50 -1.27 -6.21
C PHE A 91 -0.16 -1.48 -5.53
N GLY A 92 0.20 -2.75 -5.31
CA GLY A 92 1.45 -3.17 -4.70
C GLY A 92 2.26 -4.01 -5.67
N MET A 93 3.58 -3.82 -5.66
CA MET A 93 4.57 -4.66 -6.33
C MET A 93 5.62 -5.01 -5.28
N LEU A 94 5.79 -6.29 -4.96
CA LEU A 94 6.66 -6.76 -3.88
C LEU A 94 7.63 -7.80 -4.42
N GLN A 95 8.92 -7.54 -4.31
CA GLN A 95 9.94 -8.55 -4.59
C GLN A 95 10.03 -9.52 -3.41
N ARG A 96 9.93 -10.82 -3.69
CA ARG A 96 10.09 -11.86 -2.66
C ARG A 96 11.48 -11.74 -2.04
N GLY A 97 11.53 -11.69 -0.71
CA GLY A 97 12.79 -11.45 0.01
C GLY A 97 13.43 -10.08 -0.28
N GLY A 98 12.74 -9.15 -0.94
CA GLY A 98 13.21 -7.82 -1.36
C GLY A 98 12.32 -6.64 -0.92
N GLU A 99 12.33 -5.58 -1.72
CA GLU A 99 11.59 -4.35 -1.44
C GLU A 99 10.14 -4.41 -1.93
N VAL A 100 9.30 -3.52 -1.40
CA VAL A 100 7.94 -3.28 -1.88
C VAL A 100 7.80 -1.85 -2.40
N MET A 101 6.97 -1.71 -3.42
CA MET A 101 6.49 -0.45 -3.96
C MET A 101 4.96 -0.43 -3.89
N VAL A 102 4.38 0.65 -3.35
CA VAL A 102 2.93 0.85 -3.30
C VAL A 102 2.54 2.19 -3.92
N ARG A 103 1.43 2.18 -4.67
CA ARG A 103 0.88 3.39 -5.30
C ARG A 103 -0.63 3.43 -5.13
N MET A 104 -1.15 4.56 -4.68
CA MET A 104 -2.58 4.83 -4.73
C MET A 104 -2.96 5.17 -6.17
N LEU A 105 -3.96 4.48 -6.72
CA LEU A 105 -4.42 4.69 -8.09
C LEU A 105 -5.82 5.28 -8.11
N ALA A 106 -6.18 5.89 -9.23
CA ALA A 106 -7.56 6.32 -9.47
C ALA A 106 -8.49 5.14 -9.78
N ASN A 107 -7.97 4.18 -10.54
CA ASN A 107 -8.62 2.93 -10.92
C ASN A 107 -7.55 1.84 -11.14
N VAL A 108 -7.98 0.58 -11.15
CA VAL A 108 -7.11 -0.57 -11.43
C VAL A 108 -7.48 -1.12 -12.81
N GLN A 109 -6.74 -0.69 -13.82
CA GLN A 109 -6.93 -1.08 -15.22
C GLN A 109 -5.57 -1.25 -15.89
N GLN A 110 -5.50 -2.06 -16.95
CA GLN A 110 -4.24 -2.28 -17.67
C GLN A 110 -3.51 -0.99 -18.10
N PRO A 111 -4.19 0.07 -18.62
CA PRO A 111 -3.50 1.31 -18.99
C PRO A 111 -2.90 2.07 -17.80
N THR A 112 -3.46 1.94 -16.60
CA THR A 112 -2.92 2.57 -15.39
C THR A 112 -1.78 1.75 -14.78
N LEU A 113 -1.82 0.42 -14.91
CA LEU A 113 -0.81 -0.48 -14.35
C LEU A 113 0.43 -0.62 -15.22
N LYS A 114 0.27 -0.70 -16.55
CA LYS A 114 1.35 -0.91 -17.51
C LYS A 114 2.57 0.01 -17.27
N PRO A 115 2.42 1.35 -17.20
CA PRO A 115 3.58 2.22 -17.00
C PRO A 115 4.27 2.02 -15.65
N LEU A 116 3.52 1.66 -14.60
CA LEU A 116 4.09 1.39 -13.28
C LEU A 116 4.90 0.11 -13.26
N ILE A 117 4.35 -0.96 -13.84
CA ILE A 117 5.03 -2.26 -13.90
C ILE A 117 6.31 -2.14 -14.74
N LEU A 118 6.24 -1.52 -15.92
CA LEU A 118 7.40 -1.32 -16.79
C LEU A 118 8.48 -0.41 -16.17
N GLY A 119 8.09 0.55 -15.34
CA GLY A 119 9.02 1.47 -14.68
C GLY A 119 9.71 0.88 -13.45
N ILE A 120 9.05 -0.04 -12.74
CA ILE A 120 9.51 -0.53 -11.43
C ILE A 120 10.04 -1.97 -11.49
N ILE A 121 9.46 -2.82 -12.35
CA ILE A 121 9.83 -4.24 -12.44
C ILE A 121 10.75 -4.44 -13.64
N ALA A 122 11.96 -4.94 -13.38
CA ALA A 122 12.95 -5.22 -14.40
C ALA A 122 12.41 -6.24 -15.44
N PRO A 123 12.68 -6.04 -16.75
CA PRO A 123 12.28 -6.99 -17.79
C PRO A 123 12.79 -8.42 -17.52
N GLY A 124 12.03 -9.44 -17.95
CA GLY A 124 12.38 -10.85 -17.72
C GLY A 124 12.09 -11.38 -16.31
N THR A 125 11.58 -10.54 -15.42
CA THR A 125 11.11 -10.95 -14.07
C THR A 125 9.88 -11.86 -14.17
N THR A 126 9.77 -12.83 -13.25
CA THR A 126 8.55 -13.63 -13.07
C THR A 126 7.63 -12.93 -12.09
N VAL A 127 6.42 -12.61 -12.55
CA VAL A 127 5.38 -11.96 -11.78
C VAL A 127 4.34 -12.98 -11.34
N TYR A 128 3.95 -12.92 -10.06
CA TYR A 128 2.94 -13.76 -9.43
C TYR A 128 1.71 -12.91 -9.10
N THR A 129 0.52 -13.35 -9.51
CA THR A 129 -0.74 -12.62 -9.28
C THR A 129 -1.88 -13.58 -8.92
N ASP A 130 -3.02 -13.04 -8.50
CA ASP A 130 -4.30 -13.75 -8.49
C ASP A 130 -4.85 -13.96 -9.92
N GLU A 131 -6.10 -14.38 -10.03
CA GLU A 131 -6.79 -14.63 -11.30
C GLU A 131 -7.28 -13.38 -12.06
N TYR A 132 -6.95 -12.16 -11.62
CA TYR A 132 -7.57 -10.97 -12.19
C TYR A 132 -7.05 -10.63 -13.60
N ASP A 133 -7.99 -10.43 -14.53
CA ASP A 133 -7.76 -10.16 -15.97
C ASP A 133 -6.89 -8.93 -16.28
N ILE A 134 -6.74 -7.99 -15.35
CA ILE A 134 -5.81 -6.87 -15.48
C ILE A 134 -4.35 -7.32 -15.67
N TYR A 135 -4.01 -8.53 -15.24
CA TYR A 135 -2.66 -9.09 -15.32
C TYR A 135 -2.44 -9.94 -16.57
N ALA A 136 -3.48 -10.21 -17.37
CA ALA A 136 -3.42 -11.12 -18.52
C ALA A 136 -2.37 -10.75 -19.59
N ARG A 137 -1.96 -9.48 -19.65
CA ARG A 137 -1.00 -8.97 -20.64
C ARG A 137 0.45 -8.92 -20.15
N LEU A 138 0.75 -9.40 -18.94
CA LEU A 138 2.13 -9.46 -18.43
C LEU A 138 3.09 -10.20 -19.38
N PRO A 139 2.72 -11.35 -19.99
CA PRO A 139 3.57 -12.00 -21.00
C PRO A 139 3.86 -11.11 -22.22
N GLU A 140 2.85 -10.38 -22.72
CA GLU A 140 3.03 -9.43 -23.83
C GLU A 140 3.96 -8.26 -23.47
N TRP A 141 4.08 -7.95 -22.18
CA TRP A 141 4.94 -6.87 -21.67
C TRP A 141 6.36 -7.38 -21.34
N GLY A 142 6.67 -8.65 -21.60
CA GLY A 142 8.01 -9.23 -21.44
C GLY A 142 8.29 -9.82 -20.06
N TYR A 143 7.24 -10.21 -19.32
CA TYR A 143 7.36 -10.83 -17.99
C TYR A 143 6.97 -12.30 -18.03
N GLY A 144 7.63 -13.12 -17.21
CA GLY A 144 7.07 -14.41 -16.81
C GLY A 144 5.81 -14.16 -15.98
N HIS A 145 4.78 -14.99 -16.12
CA HIS A 145 3.54 -14.83 -15.36
C HIS A 145 3.07 -16.17 -14.80
N LYS A 146 2.89 -16.19 -13.49
CA LYS A 146 2.29 -17.31 -12.75
C LYS A 146 1.08 -16.77 -11.97
N THR A 147 0.00 -17.54 -11.96
CA THR A 147 -1.26 -17.13 -11.33
C THR A 147 -1.82 -18.25 -10.45
N VAL A 148 -2.44 -17.85 -9.35
CA VAL A 148 -3.30 -18.70 -8.52
C VAL A 148 -4.77 -18.28 -8.71
N CYS A 149 -5.69 -19.23 -8.63
CA CYS A 149 -7.12 -18.99 -8.81
C CYS A 149 -7.92 -19.20 -7.53
N HIS A 150 -8.14 -18.12 -6.77
CA HIS A 150 -8.83 -18.16 -5.48
C HIS A 150 -10.29 -18.58 -5.60
N SER A 151 -10.96 -18.22 -6.70
CA SER A 151 -12.32 -18.67 -7.00
C SER A 151 -12.46 -20.19 -7.18
N ARG A 152 -11.35 -20.89 -7.46
CA ARG A 152 -11.29 -22.36 -7.49
C ARG A 152 -10.80 -22.97 -6.17
N GLY A 153 -10.56 -22.15 -5.15
CA GLY A 153 -9.95 -22.58 -3.89
C GLY A 153 -8.44 -22.86 -4.01
N GLU A 154 -7.78 -22.40 -5.08
CA GLU A 154 -6.33 -22.46 -5.24
C GLU A 154 -5.70 -21.24 -4.56
N TYR A 155 -4.87 -21.48 -3.54
CA TYR A 155 -4.19 -20.43 -2.78
C TYR A 155 -2.67 -20.47 -2.93
N ALA A 156 -2.13 -21.65 -3.22
CA ALA A 156 -0.77 -21.86 -3.62
C ALA A 156 -0.72 -23.09 -4.52
N ARG A 157 0.24 -23.13 -5.45
CA ARG A 157 0.48 -24.28 -6.33
C ARG A 157 1.95 -24.67 -6.29
N ASP A 158 2.16 -25.98 -6.24
CA ASP A 158 3.43 -26.66 -6.42
C ASP A 158 3.48 -27.14 -7.88
N GLU A 159 4.30 -26.52 -8.73
CA GLU A 159 4.38 -26.91 -10.15
C GLU A 159 5.39 -28.01 -10.44
N ASP A 160 6.40 -28.23 -9.59
CA ASP A 160 7.45 -29.22 -9.81
C ASP A 160 7.28 -30.51 -8.99
N GLY A 161 6.32 -30.53 -8.06
CA GLY A 161 5.95 -31.68 -7.25
C GLY A 161 6.93 -31.99 -6.12
N ASP A 162 7.78 -31.03 -5.73
CA ASP A 162 8.76 -31.21 -4.66
C ASP A 162 8.17 -31.04 -3.24
N GLY A 163 6.90 -30.67 -3.15
CA GLY A 163 6.16 -30.41 -1.91
C GLY A 163 6.22 -28.95 -1.44
N PHE A 164 7.00 -28.09 -2.09
CA PHE A 164 7.05 -26.66 -1.88
C PHE A 164 6.11 -25.96 -2.85
N HIS A 165 5.21 -25.11 -2.32
CA HIS A 165 4.27 -24.39 -3.17
C HIS A 165 4.83 -23.01 -3.52
N GLU A 166 5.53 -22.91 -4.65
CA GLU A 166 6.23 -21.71 -5.10
C GLU A 166 5.32 -20.69 -5.81
N VAL A 167 4.18 -21.12 -6.36
CA VAL A 167 3.25 -20.21 -7.04
C VAL A 167 2.18 -19.73 -6.06
N HIS A 168 2.32 -18.48 -5.58
CA HIS A 168 1.38 -17.83 -4.67
C HIS A 168 1.55 -16.30 -4.64
N VAL A 169 0.59 -15.60 -4.01
CA VAL A 169 0.64 -14.16 -3.69
C VAL A 169 0.59 -13.85 -2.18
N ASN A 170 0.89 -14.86 -1.35
CA ASN A 170 0.77 -14.79 0.11
C ASN A 170 1.64 -13.70 0.76
N THR A 171 2.79 -13.36 0.17
CA THR A 171 3.68 -12.33 0.73
C THR A 171 3.00 -10.97 0.64
N MET A 172 2.38 -10.69 -0.50
CA MET A 172 1.62 -9.48 -0.73
C MET A 172 0.33 -9.43 0.11
N GLU A 173 -0.39 -10.54 0.26
CA GLU A 173 -1.55 -10.62 1.17
C GLU A 173 -1.17 -10.32 2.63
N GLY A 174 -0.03 -10.87 3.07
CA GLY A 174 0.57 -10.57 4.37
C GLY A 174 0.90 -9.09 4.51
N PHE A 175 1.51 -8.49 3.48
CA PHE A 175 1.79 -7.06 3.43
C PHE A 175 0.52 -6.21 3.56
N TRP A 176 -0.58 -6.57 2.91
CA TRP A 176 -1.86 -5.88 3.06
C TRP A 176 -2.43 -5.94 4.47
N SER A 177 -2.27 -7.07 5.15
CA SER A 177 -2.68 -7.22 6.56
C SER A 177 -1.90 -6.26 7.48
N LEU A 178 -0.59 -6.09 7.22
CA LEU A 178 0.24 -5.13 7.92
C LEU A 178 -0.17 -3.68 7.60
N LEU A 179 -0.37 -3.35 6.32
CA LEU A 179 -0.79 -2.01 5.90
C LEU A 179 -2.12 -1.60 6.53
N ARG A 180 -3.13 -2.49 6.52
CA ARG A 180 -4.44 -2.21 7.15
C ARG A 180 -4.30 -1.95 8.66
N SER A 181 -3.41 -2.69 9.33
CA SER A 181 -3.11 -2.48 10.74
C SER A 181 -2.37 -1.17 10.97
N TRP A 182 -1.47 -0.80 10.06
CA TRP A 182 -0.77 0.49 10.06
C TRP A 182 -1.73 1.67 9.93
N LEU A 183 -2.69 1.61 9.02
CA LEU A 183 -3.62 2.73 8.80
C LEU A 183 -4.70 2.88 9.89
N ARG A 184 -4.93 1.83 10.68
CA ARG A 184 -6.06 1.75 11.64
C ARG A 184 -6.09 2.86 12.70
N PRO A 185 -4.96 3.27 13.32
CA PRO A 185 -4.96 4.31 14.36
C PRO A 185 -5.31 5.71 13.82
N HIS A 186 -5.05 5.98 12.54
CA HIS A 186 -5.14 7.33 11.97
C HIS A 186 -6.55 7.81 11.63
N ARG A 187 -7.58 6.95 11.81
CA ARG A 187 -9.03 7.22 11.66
C ARG A 187 -9.44 8.40 10.75
N GLY A 188 -10.08 8.07 9.62
CA GLY A 188 -10.65 9.07 8.72
C GLY A 188 -9.60 9.77 7.86
N LEU A 189 -8.61 9.02 7.35
CA LEU A 189 -7.63 9.56 6.40
C LEU A 189 -8.32 10.19 5.19
N SER A 190 -7.80 11.34 4.73
CA SER A 190 -8.23 11.93 3.47
C SER A 190 -7.52 11.26 2.30
N GLN A 191 -8.18 11.22 1.13
CA GLN A 191 -7.57 10.70 -0.10
C GLN A 191 -6.28 11.47 -0.46
N GLU A 192 -6.28 12.78 -0.27
CA GLU A 192 -5.11 13.65 -0.50
C GLU A 192 -3.90 13.26 0.37
N LYS A 193 -4.13 12.89 1.64
CA LYS A 193 -3.05 12.56 2.56
C LYS A 193 -2.65 11.09 2.48
N LEU A 194 -3.52 10.21 1.99
CA LEU A 194 -3.26 8.77 1.96
C LEU A 194 -1.91 8.41 1.30
N PRO A 195 -1.50 8.99 0.15
CA PRO A 195 -0.18 8.74 -0.43
C PRO A 195 0.99 8.92 0.54
N LEU A 196 0.94 9.94 1.41
CA LEU A 196 1.99 10.20 2.39
C LEU A 196 2.08 9.10 3.46
N TYR A 197 0.94 8.53 3.84
CA TYR A 197 0.90 7.40 4.78
C TYR A 197 1.39 6.11 4.13
N LEU A 198 1.05 5.89 2.86
CA LEU A 198 1.50 4.73 2.09
C LEU A 198 3.00 4.77 1.86
N GLY A 199 3.55 5.88 1.38
CA GLY A 199 4.98 6.02 1.15
C GLY A 199 5.79 5.95 2.44
N PHE A 200 5.31 6.57 3.53
CA PHE A 200 5.97 6.41 4.83
C PHE A 200 5.95 4.95 5.32
N PHE A 201 4.83 4.23 5.14
CA PHE A 201 4.77 2.81 5.47
C PHE A 201 5.69 1.97 4.58
N GLN A 202 5.78 2.26 3.27
CA GLN A 202 6.71 1.65 2.33
C GLN A 202 8.15 1.79 2.82
N PHE A 203 8.56 3.02 3.18
CA PHE A 203 9.89 3.28 3.75
C PHE A 203 10.15 2.44 5.01
N VAL A 204 9.22 2.45 5.96
CA VAL A 204 9.35 1.67 7.22
C VAL A 204 9.47 0.18 6.92
N HIS A 205 8.69 -0.34 5.98
CA HIS A 205 8.69 -1.74 5.58
C HIS A 205 10.02 -2.14 4.91
N ASN A 206 10.48 -1.35 3.93
CA ASN A 206 11.72 -1.60 3.20
C ASN A 206 12.97 -1.45 4.07
N ALA A 207 12.92 -0.59 5.10
CA ALA A 207 14.03 -0.45 6.04
C ALA A 207 14.31 -1.75 6.83
N ARG A 208 13.35 -2.69 6.93
CA ARG A 208 13.48 -3.98 7.63
C ARG A 208 13.96 -3.89 9.08
N ILE A 209 13.83 -2.72 9.69
CA ILE A 209 14.25 -2.44 11.05
C ILE A 209 13.02 -2.02 11.86
N ARG A 210 12.92 -2.50 13.10
CA ARG A 210 11.80 -2.23 14.00
C ARG A 210 12.22 -1.35 15.18
N GLY A 211 11.25 -0.65 15.73
CA GLY A 211 11.43 0.15 16.95
C GLY A 211 12.42 1.29 16.79
N LYS A 212 13.22 1.55 17.83
CA LYS A 212 14.17 2.68 17.87
C LYS A 212 15.24 2.62 16.78
N GLY A 213 15.53 1.44 16.22
CA GLY A 213 16.50 1.29 15.14
C GLY A 213 16.13 2.08 13.87
N LEU A 214 14.84 2.39 13.66
CA LEU A 214 14.40 3.15 12.49
C LEU A 214 14.85 4.64 12.53
N LEU A 215 15.23 5.16 13.70
CA LEU A 215 15.65 6.55 13.81
C LEU A 215 16.85 6.86 12.91
N LYS A 216 17.82 5.94 12.81
CA LYS A 216 19.01 6.12 11.98
C LYS A 216 18.67 6.20 10.49
N PRO A 217 17.92 5.25 9.88
CA PRO A 217 17.42 5.38 8.51
C PRO A 217 16.61 6.66 8.27
N LEU A 218 15.73 7.06 9.20
CA LEU A 218 14.90 8.27 9.06
C LEU A 218 15.76 9.54 8.98
N LEU A 219 16.72 9.68 9.90
CA LEU A 219 17.62 10.83 9.92
C LEU A 219 18.51 10.85 8.68
N HIS A 220 19.02 9.69 8.26
CA HIS A 220 19.82 9.60 7.04
C HIS A 220 19.02 10.04 5.82
N ALA A 221 17.78 9.56 5.65
CA ALA A 221 16.93 9.95 4.53
C ALA A 221 16.61 11.46 4.51
N LEU A 222 16.41 12.08 5.67
CA LEU A 222 15.99 13.49 5.76
C LEU A 222 17.14 14.51 5.77
N LEU A 223 18.36 14.09 6.08
CA LEU A 223 19.53 14.97 6.22
C LEU A 223 20.61 14.74 5.15
N ALA A 224 20.43 13.75 4.26
CA ALA A 224 21.30 13.54 3.10
C ALA A 224 21.02 14.59 2.02
#